data_AF-A0A8D8CWT3-F1
#
_entry.id   AF-A0A8D8CWT3-F1
#
_cell.length_a   1.000
_cell.length_b   1.000
_cell.length_c   1.000
_cell.angle_alpha   90.00
_cell.angle_beta   90.00
_cell.angle_gamma   90.00
#
_symmetry.space_group_name_H-M   'P 1'
#
loop_
_entity.id
_entity.type
_entity.pdbx_description
1 polymer ?
#
loop_
_entity_poly.entity_id
_entity_poly.type
_entity_poly.pdbx_seq_one_letter_code
_entity_poly.pdbx_strand_id
1 'polypeptide(L)'
;MSETETKIQSAIWELVTTEVYYILALQTVTDLFLACLEDIQSHNILTDVDQNKLFSNIRDICESNLKFWTQYLYPMVKDSVETKEQMSVFRFKDGFMEFSNIFGPYTKYCAEQSTCQYYCKELYQSNSLFMSYCA
;
A
#
# COMPACT_ATOMS: atom_id res chain seq x y z
N MET A 1 13.19 13.58 -28.57
CA MET A 1 13.70 13.17 -27.25
C MET A 1 15.01 12.46 -27.44
N SER A 2 15.99 12.77 -26.60
CA SER A 2 17.23 11.99 -26.50
C SER A 2 16.95 10.61 -25.91
N GLU A 3 17.86 9.65 -26.10
CA GLU A 3 17.76 8.32 -25.50
C GLU A 3 17.67 8.40 -23.97
N THR A 4 18.40 9.35 -23.36
CA THR A 4 18.38 9.61 -21.92
C THR A 4 17.02 10.13 -21.45
N GLU A 5 16.40 11.06 -22.17
CA GLU A 5 15.07 11.57 -21.85
C GLU A 5 14.01 10.47 -21.92
N THR A 6 14.07 9.59 -22.92
CA THR A 6 13.17 8.44 -23.05
C THR A 6 13.31 7.50 -21.85
N LYS A 7 14.55 7.18 -21.42
CA LYS A 7 14.78 6.34 -20.24
C LYS A 7 14.21 6.96 -18.97
N ILE A 8 14.37 8.28 -18.79
CA ILE A 8 13.83 9.00 -17.63
C ILE A 8 12.30 8.95 -17.62
N GLN A 9 11.64 9.26 -18.75
CA GLN A 9 10.18 9.21 -18.82
C GLN A 9 9.64 7.80 -18.57
N SER A 10 10.28 6.77 -19.10
CA SER A 10 9.91 5.37 -18.84
C SER A 10 10.02 5.01 -17.36
N ALA A 11 11.09 5.42 -16.68
CA ALA A 11 11.27 5.16 -15.25
C ALA A 11 10.24 5.91 -14.39
N ILE A 12 9.90 7.16 -14.73
CA ILE A 12 8.84 7.90 -14.03
C ILE A 12 7.49 7.21 -14.24
N TRP A 13 7.20 6.76 -15.47
CA TRP A 13 5.97 6.04 -15.76
C TRP A 13 5.88 4.71 -15.00
N GLU A 14 6.98 3.96 -14.91
CA GLU A 14 7.05 2.73 -14.13
C GLU A 14 6.80 3.01 -12.64
N LEU A 15 7.45 4.03 -12.06
CA LEU A 15 7.20 4.45 -10.67
C LEU A 15 5.72 4.76 -10.43
N VAL A 16 5.12 5.61 -11.27
CA VAL A 16 3.71 6.02 -11.14
C VAL A 16 2.78 4.81 -11.24
N THR A 17 2.97 3.96 -12.23
CA THR A 17 2.07 2.82 -12.46
C THR A 17 2.20 1.77 -11.36
N THR A 18 3.43 1.42 -10.96
CA THR A 18 3.66 0.47 -9.88
C THR A 18 3.12 0.97 -8.54
N GLU A 19 3.24 2.27 -8.24
CA GLU A 19 2.69 2.87 -7.03
C GLU A 19 1.16 2.75 -6.97
N VAL A 20 0.47 3.01 -8.09
CA VAL A 20 -1.00 2.85 -8.15
C VAL A 20 -1.40 1.41 -7.88
N TYR A 21 -0.74 0.44 -8.52
CA TYR A 21 -1.04 -0.98 -8.30
C TYR A 21 -0.82 -1.38 -6.85
N TYR A 22 0.24 -0.86 -6.24
CA TYR A 22 0.57 -1.16 -4.85
C TYR A 22 -0.44 -0.55 -3.87
N ILE A 23 -0.86 0.70 -4.08
CA ILE A 23 -1.93 1.35 -3.29
C ILE A 23 -3.23 0.56 -3.42
N LEU A 24 -3.62 0.14 -4.62
CA LEU A 24 -4.84 -0.66 -4.82
C LEU A 24 -4.76 -2.02 -4.08
N ALA A 25 -3.58 -2.65 -4.07
CA ALA A 25 -3.37 -3.88 -3.31
C ALA A 25 -3.50 -3.62 -1.79
N LEU A 26 -2.92 -2.52 -1.28
CA LEU A 26 -3.06 -2.13 0.12
C LEU A 26 -4.52 -1.84 0.48
N GLN A 27 -5.25 -1.11 -0.36
CA GLN A 27 -6.68 -0.82 -0.16
C GLN A 27 -7.53 -2.09 -0.20
N THR A 28 -7.17 -3.08 -1.04
CA THR A 28 -7.84 -4.38 -1.01
C THR A 28 -7.64 -5.06 0.35
N VAL A 29 -6.45 -4.99 0.93
CA VAL A 29 -6.19 -5.54 2.27
C VAL A 29 -6.96 -4.77 3.35
N THR A 30 -6.99 -3.44 3.31
CA THR A 30 -7.63 -2.62 4.36
C THR A 30 -9.15 -2.56 4.24
N ASP A 31 -9.66 -2.34 3.04
CA ASP A 31 -11.06 -1.95 2.80
C ASP A 31 -11.94 -3.15 2.44
N LEU A 32 -11.35 -4.25 1.96
CA LEU A 32 -12.06 -5.51 1.76
C LEU A 32 -11.79 -6.48 2.90
N PHE A 33 -10.55 -6.92 3.09
CA PHE A 33 -10.27 -7.97 4.07
C PHE A 33 -10.45 -7.47 5.51
N LEU A 34 -9.67 -6.48 5.93
CA LEU A 34 -9.70 -6.01 7.32
C LEU A 34 -11.08 -5.46 7.72
N ALA A 35 -11.72 -4.64 6.88
CA ALA A 35 -13.06 -4.14 7.14
C ALA A 35 -14.12 -5.25 7.20
N CYS A 36 -14.05 -6.27 6.32
CA CYS A 36 -14.95 -7.42 6.38
C CYS A 36 -14.74 -8.23 7.66
N LEU A 37 -13.48 -8.44 8.08
CA LEU A 37 -13.18 -9.11 9.35
C LEU A 37 -13.75 -8.34 10.54
N GLU A 38 -13.63 -7.01 10.57
CA GLU A 38 -14.23 -6.16 11.60
C GLU A 38 -15.77 -6.30 11.64
N ASP A 39 -16.43 -6.31 10.48
CA ASP A 39 -17.88 -6.49 10.37
C ASP A 39 -18.32 -7.88 10.87
N ILE A 40 -17.63 -8.94 10.44
CA ILE A 40 -17.88 -10.32 10.89
C ILE A 40 -17.68 -10.46 12.41
N GLN A 41 -16.65 -9.82 12.96
CA GLN A 41 -16.37 -9.80 14.39
C GLN A 41 -17.46 -9.05 15.19
N SER A 42 -18.07 -8.01 14.61
CA SER A 42 -19.21 -7.33 15.23
C SER A 42 -20.45 -8.23 15.38
N HIS A 43 -20.54 -9.28 14.55
CA HIS A 43 -21.57 -10.31 14.61
C HIS A 43 -21.17 -11.53 15.48
N ASN A 44 -20.10 -11.41 16.30
CA ASN A 44 -19.56 -12.46 17.16
C ASN A 44 -18.99 -13.69 16.42
N ILE A 45 -18.51 -13.50 15.20
CA ILE A 45 -17.85 -14.54 14.40
C ILE A 45 -16.36 -14.17 14.26
N LEU A 46 -15.46 -15.16 14.32
CA LEU A 46 -14.00 -14.94 14.23
C LEU A 46 -13.42 -13.97 15.28
N THR A 47 -14.06 -13.82 16.44
CA THR A 47 -13.58 -12.93 17.51
C THR A 47 -12.26 -13.38 18.14
N ASP A 48 -11.82 -14.62 17.87
CA ASP A 48 -10.53 -15.19 18.25
C ASP A 48 -9.37 -14.75 17.35
N VAL A 49 -9.66 -14.13 16.20
CA VAL A 49 -8.65 -13.64 15.26
C VAL A 49 -8.15 -12.26 15.69
N ASP A 50 -6.85 -12.17 15.96
CA ASP A 50 -6.19 -10.92 16.30
C ASP A 50 -5.78 -10.15 15.03
N GLN A 51 -6.49 -9.06 14.75
CA GLN A 51 -6.26 -8.23 13.57
C GLN A 51 -4.84 -7.65 13.51
N ASN A 52 -4.27 -7.26 14.67
CA ASN A 52 -2.92 -6.69 14.71
C ASN A 52 -1.87 -7.77 14.41
N LYS A 53 -2.09 -9.01 14.86
CA LYS A 53 -1.20 -10.12 14.49
C LYS A 53 -1.36 -10.54 13.03
N LEU A 54 -2.54 -10.34 12.44
CA LEU A 54 -2.80 -10.71 11.04
C LEU A 54 -2.29 -9.66 10.05
N PHE A 55 -2.50 -8.38 10.35
CA PHE A 55 -2.27 -7.27 9.42
C PHE A 55 -1.23 -6.23 9.90
N SER A 56 -0.71 -6.35 11.14
CA SER A 56 0.20 -5.35 11.73
C SER A 56 -0.38 -3.93 11.61
N ASN A 57 0.42 -2.97 11.18
CA ASN A 57 0.04 -1.59 10.93
C ASN A 57 -0.26 -1.30 9.45
N ILE A 58 -0.89 -2.23 8.72
CA ILE A 58 -1.16 -2.09 7.27
C ILE A 58 -1.94 -0.80 6.91
N ARG A 59 -2.79 -0.28 7.81
CA ARG A 59 -3.50 0.99 7.61
C ARG A 59 -2.52 2.16 7.49
N ASP A 60 -1.54 2.23 8.38
CA ASP A 60 -0.47 3.25 8.35
C ASP A 60 0.36 3.13 7.06
N ILE A 61 0.58 1.90 6.59
CA ILE A 61 1.27 1.63 5.33
C ILE A 61 0.45 2.15 4.15
N CYS A 62 -0.85 1.85 4.08
CA CYS A 62 -1.74 2.38 3.06
C CYS A 62 -1.75 3.92 3.07
N GLU A 63 -1.88 4.53 4.26
CA GLU A 63 -1.89 5.97 4.42
C GLU A 63 -0.57 6.62 3.95
N SER A 64 0.58 5.99 4.27
CA SER A 64 1.89 6.50 3.86
C SER A 64 2.03 6.57 2.33
N ASN A 65 1.62 5.52 1.61
CA ASN A 65 1.67 5.49 0.14
C ASN A 65 0.64 6.42 -0.47
N LEU A 66 -0.59 6.47 0.06
CA LEU A 66 -1.60 7.43 -0.38
C LEU A 66 -1.14 8.87 -0.18
N LYS A 67 -0.48 9.18 0.94
CA LYS A 67 0.10 10.50 1.20
C LYS A 67 1.19 10.83 0.17
N PHE A 68 2.11 9.90 -0.08
CA PHE A 68 3.16 10.10 -1.10
C PHE A 68 2.56 10.34 -2.49
N TRP A 69 1.58 9.52 -2.88
CA TRP A 69 0.87 9.64 -4.14
C TRP A 69 0.16 10.99 -4.27
N THR A 70 -0.71 11.32 -3.32
CA THR A 70 -1.56 12.53 -3.38
C THR A 70 -0.76 13.82 -3.31
N GLN A 71 0.33 13.85 -2.56
CA GLN A 71 1.13 15.06 -2.37
C GLN A 71 2.19 15.27 -3.46
N TYR A 72 2.75 14.21 -4.03
CA TYR A 72 3.94 14.33 -4.91
C TYR A 72 3.73 13.75 -6.31
N LEU A 73 3.21 12.53 -6.44
CA LEU A 73 3.12 11.87 -7.75
C LEU A 73 1.89 12.33 -8.55
N TYR A 74 0.72 12.36 -7.93
CA TYR A 74 -0.53 12.73 -8.59
C TYR A 74 -0.52 14.15 -9.16
N PRO A 75 -0.04 15.20 -8.45
CA PRO A 75 0.05 16.54 -9.03
C PRO A 75 0.90 16.58 -10.30
N MET A 76 2.04 15.88 -10.33
CA MET A 76 2.87 15.77 -11.53
C MET A 76 2.13 15.10 -12.69
N VAL A 77 1.44 13.98 -12.44
CA VAL A 77 0.69 13.25 -13.47
C VAL A 77 -0.44 14.13 -14.00
N LYS A 78 -1.19 14.78 -13.10
CA LYS A 78 -2.28 15.70 -13.45
C LYS A 78 -1.78 16.86 -14.32
N ASP A 79 -0.71 17.53 -13.89
CA ASP A 79 -0.10 18.63 -14.65
C ASP A 79 0.33 18.17 -16.05
N SER A 80 0.97 17.00 -16.16
CA SER A 80 1.40 16.44 -17.45
C SER A 80 0.21 16.11 -18.37
N VAL A 81 -0.89 15.59 -17.82
CA VAL A 81 -2.10 15.28 -18.59
C VAL A 81 -2.80 16.55 -19.11
N GLU A 82 -2.86 17.60 -18.28
CA GLU A 82 -3.52 18.87 -18.57
C GLU A 82 -2.72 19.72 -19.58
N THR A 83 -1.42 19.86 -19.34
CA THR A 83 -0.53 20.72 -20.15
C THR A 83 0.04 20.03 -21.39
N LYS A 84 -0.04 18.69 -21.44
CA LYS A 84 0.67 17.84 -22.42
C LYS A 84 2.20 17.97 -22.34
N GLU A 85 2.72 18.54 -21.26
CA GLU A 85 4.15 18.56 -20.97
C GLU A 85 4.61 17.23 -20.36
N GLN A 86 5.91 16.98 -20.44
CA GLN A 86 6.51 15.77 -19.89
C GLN A 86 6.52 15.78 -18.35
N MET A 87 6.45 14.59 -17.77
CA MET A 87 6.60 14.44 -16.33
C MET A 87 8.01 14.83 -15.89
N SER A 88 8.13 15.50 -14.74
CA SER A 88 9.39 16.07 -14.29
C SER A 88 9.76 15.57 -12.91
N VAL A 89 10.98 15.03 -12.78
CA VAL A 89 11.54 14.53 -11.50
C VAL A 89 11.55 15.61 -10.42
N PHE A 90 11.68 16.88 -10.81
CA PHE A 90 11.67 18.00 -9.88
C PHE A 90 10.31 18.20 -9.18
N ARG A 91 9.23 17.63 -9.71
CA ARG A 91 7.88 17.73 -9.12
C ARG A 91 7.69 16.81 -7.92
N PHE A 92 8.41 15.69 -7.85
CA PHE A 92 8.29 14.72 -6.75
C PHE A 92 9.57 14.53 -5.93
N LYS A 93 10.69 15.19 -6.31
CA LYS A 93 11.97 15.06 -5.59
C LYS A 93 11.84 15.31 -4.08
N ASP A 94 10.99 16.26 -3.68
CA ASP A 94 10.85 16.67 -2.28
C ASP A 94 10.17 15.54 -1.48
N GLY A 95 9.28 14.76 -2.11
CA GLY A 95 8.71 13.56 -1.50
C GLY A 95 9.77 12.48 -1.21
N PHE A 96 10.80 12.36 -2.04
CA PHE A 96 11.93 11.49 -1.75
C PHE A 96 12.89 12.06 -0.69
N MET A 97 12.96 13.38 -0.53
CA MET A 97 13.70 13.99 0.60
C MET A 97 12.99 13.73 1.94
N GLU A 98 11.66 13.73 1.93
CA GLU A 98 10.82 13.42 3.09
C GLU A 98 10.56 11.91 3.27
N PHE A 99 11.23 11.05 2.50
CA PHE A 99 10.94 9.62 2.45
C PHE A 99 11.00 8.95 3.83
N SER A 100 12.02 9.24 4.64
CA SER A 100 12.15 8.68 6.00
C SER A 100 11.00 9.10 6.93
N ASN A 101 10.43 10.28 6.71
CA ASN A 101 9.34 10.82 7.51
C ASN A 101 8.00 10.22 7.07
N ILE A 102 7.78 10.09 5.75
CA ILE A 102 6.55 9.53 5.18
C ILE A 102 6.47 8.03 5.41
N PHE A 103 7.56 7.30 5.15
CA PHE A 103 7.60 5.83 5.17
C PHE A 103 8.12 5.25 6.48
N GLY A 104 8.26 6.06 7.54
CA GLY A 104 8.62 5.58 8.89
C GLY A 104 7.81 4.37 9.40
N PRO A 105 6.49 4.26 9.15
CA PRO A 105 5.70 3.09 9.55
C PRO A 105 6.18 1.74 9.00
N TYR A 106 6.94 1.73 7.90
CA TYR A 106 7.50 0.52 7.32
C TYR A 106 8.51 -0.18 8.22
N THR A 107 9.19 0.54 9.12
CA THR A 107 10.14 -0.10 10.05
C THR A 107 9.43 -1.13 10.92
N LYS A 108 8.22 -0.82 11.41
CA LYS A 108 7.41 -1.76 12.18
C LYS A 108 6.87 -2.88 11.29
N TYR A 109 6.25 -2.52 10.17
CA TYR A 109 5.61 -3.48 9.27
C TYR A 109 6.60 -4.56 8.79
N CYS A 110 7.80 -4.16 8.36
CA CYS A 110 8.84 -5.08 7.92
C CYS A 110 9.39 -5.94 9.07
N ALA A 111 9.45 -5.41 10.30
CA ALA A 111 9.88 -6.18 11.47
C ALA A 111 8.86 -7.26 11.87
N GLU A 112 7.56 -6.99 11.69
CA GLU A 112 6.46 -7.90 12.08
C GLU A 112 6.01 -8.83 10.94
N GLN A 113 6.40 -8.55 9.69
CA GLN A 113 5.95 -9.25 8.48
C GLN A 113 5.97 -10.78 8.61
N SER A 114 7.10 -11.36 9.03
CA SER A 114 7.26 -12.81 9.15
C SER A 114 6.31 -13.42 10.18
N THR A 115 6.08 -12.71 11.29
CA THR A 115 5.16 -13.16 12.34
C THR A 115 3.72 -13.09 11.86
N CYS A 116 3.34 -12.04 11.13
CA CYS A 116 2.01 -11.94 10.52
C CYS A 116 1.74 -13.06 9.52
N GLN A 117 2.71 -13.35 8.65
CA GLN A 117 2.61 -14.46 7.69
C GLN A 117 2.46 -15.81 8.39
N TYR A 118 3.23 -16.05 9.45
CA TYR A 118 3.12 -17.28 10.23
C TYR A 118 1.74 -17.42 10.88
N TYR A 119 1.26 -16.37 11.54
CA TYR A 119 -0.06 -16.37 12.17
C TYR A 119 -1.20 -16.59 11.17
N CYS A 120 -1.16 -15.91 10.02
CA CYS A 120 -2.12 -16.10 8.93
C CYS A 120 -2.15 -17.56 8.46
N LYS A 121 -0.98 -18.17 8.27
CA LYS A 121 -0.86 -19.56 7.82
C LYS A 121 -1.39 -20.55 8.85
N GLU A 122 -1.10 -20.34 10.13
CA GLU A 122 -1.63 -21.20 11.20
C GLU A 122 -3.16 -21.09 11.30
N LEU A 123 -3.72 -19.87 11.24
CA LEU A 123 -5.17 -19.67 11.23
C LEU A 123 -5.84 -20.36 10.06
N TYR A 124 -5.27 -20.23 8.85
CA TYR A 124 -5.81 -20.86 7.65
C TYR A 124 -5.85 -22.41 7.76
N GLN A 125 -4.89 -23.01 8.48
CA GLN A 125 -4.84 -24.46 8.67
C GLN A 125 -5.71 -24.97 9.82
N SER A 126 -5.91 -24.14 10.86
CA SER A 126 -6.54 -24.56 12.12
C SER A 126 -7.96 -24.07 12.31
N ASN A 127 -8.39 -23.03 11.60
CA ASN A 127 -9.70 -22.40 11.75
C ASN A 127 -10.49 -22.45 10.43
N SER A 128 -11.50 -23.32 10.37
CA SER A 128 -12.33 -23.53 9.18
C SER A 128 -13.20 -22.32 8.82
N LEU A 129 -13.61 -21.53 9.80
CA LEU A 129 -14.34 -20.27 9.57
C LEU A 129 -13.41 -19.23 8.94
N PHE A 130 -12.16 -19.14 9.41
CA PHE A 130 -11.17 -18.22 8.84
C PHE A 130 -10.81 -18.63 7.40
N MET A 131 -10.66 -19.94 7.15
CA MET A 131 -10.47 -20.45 5.79
C MET A 131 -11.65 -20.08 4.88
N SER A 132 -12.89 -20.18 5.36
CA SER A 132 -14.09 -19.79 4.61
C SER A 132 -14.15 -18.28 4.36
N TYR A 133 -13.63 -17.46 5.28
CA TYR A 133 -13.49 -16.03 5.11
C TYR A 133 -12.44 -15.65 4.04
N CYS A 134 -11.40 -16.47 3.87
CA CYS A 134 -10.36 -16.25 2.85
C CYS A 134 -10.69 -16.80 1.46
N ALA A 135 -11.77 -17.59 1.31
CA ALA A 135 -12.16 -18.28 0.08
C ALA A 135 -13.06 -17.42 -0.81
#